data_AF-A0A8B7NSX3-F1
#
_entry.id   AF-A0A8B7NSX3-F1
#
_cell.length_a   1.000
_cell.length_b   1.000
_cell.length_c   1.000
_cell.angle_alpha   90.00
_cell.angle_beta   90.00
_cell.angle_gamma   90.00
#
_symmetry.space_group_name_H-M   'P 1'
#
loop_
_entity.id
_entity.type
_entity.pdbx_description
1 polymer ?
#
loop_
_entity_poly.entity_id
_entity_poly.type
_entity_poly.pdbx_seq_one_letter_code
_entity_poly.pdbx_strand_id
1 'polypeptide(L)'
;MALATLLLALLLTGAGARADTNPCGATGQTPYDYKQALCMSILFYEANRSGRLPPDLRFDWRGDSALDDGSDVGVDLTGGYYDAGDHVKFGYPMAYTVTVLSWGLLSYRAGYETAGQVEYVEAAIRWGTDYFLRAHSGDMLLWGQVGEGQVDHSYWGRPEEMTMSRPSMKIDVNAPGSDLAGETAAALTAASLVFQDGDPAYAAVCLEAAKNLFDFADQYRLMYHESITDAANFYKSFNGYGDELAWSSMWLYKATGDEIYATKAKEYWVEFDVHYNGYGFSWDNKFAGAQILYAEEFSDPEYSEAVRYFLESMRSREHTPGGLFFLDPWGSLRHAVNVAFIAFKAADLGIDTEVNRAWAEQQLNYALGSYGHSYIVGFGVNPPERPHHRASSCPDMPEACVSDWAQNQPGPNPQVLYGAMVGGPDQTDGYSDERMDYMHNEVACDYNAALTGALAQLVILYQ
;
A
#
# COMPACT_ATOMS: atom_id res chain seq x y z
N MET A 1 28.09 68.77 -7.57
CA MET A 1 27.91 67.93 -6.37
C MET A 1 26.45 67.48 -6.30
N ALA A 2 26.25 66.21 -5.94
CA ALA A 2 24.98 65.51 -5.63
C ALA A 2 24.01 65.29 -6.80
N LEU A 3 24.10 64.14 -7.50
CA LEU A 3 23.48 62.83 -7.22
C LEU A 3 21.99 62.79 -7.59
N ALA A 4 21.73 62.31 -8.81
CA ALA A 4 20.42 61.87 -9.27
C ALA A 4 20.19 60.42 -8.84
N THR A 5 19.18 60.19 -8.01
CA THR A 5 18.77 58.87 -7.54
C THR A 5 17.90 58.20 -8.60
N LEU A 6 18.44 57.17 -9.26
CA LEU A 6 17.70 56.30 -10.16
C LEU A 6 16.93 55.28 -9.31
N LEU A 7 15.60 55.37 -9.25
CA LEU A 7 14.77 54.30 -8.70
C LEU A 7 14.69 53.17 -9.74
N LEU A 8 15.41 52.08 -9.49
CA LEU A 8 15.24 50.82 -10.22
C LEU A 8 14.01 50.12 -9.65
N ALA A 9 12.89 50.16 -10.37
CA ALA A 9 11.73 49.32 -10.06
C ALA A 9 12.08 47.87 -10.38
N LEU A 10 12.43 47.09 -9.35
CA LEU A 10 12.56 45.65 -9.44
C LEU A 10 11.14 45.08 -9.62
N LEU A 11 10.79 44.69 -10.85
CA LEU A 11 9.63 43.84 -11.11
C LEU A 11 9.93 42.46 -10.51
N LEU A 12 9.62 42.30 -9.23
CA LEU A 12 9.38 40.98 -8.65
C LEU A 12 8.14 40.43 -9.33
N THR A 13 8.33 39.62 -10.37
CA THR A 13 7.33 38.64 -10.76
C THR A 13 7.24 37.64 -9.61
N GLY A 14 6.44 37.97 -8.61
CA GLY A 14 5.93 36.97 -7.70
C GLY A 14 5.08 36.02 -8.53
N ALA A 15 5.64 34.87 -8.89
CA ALA A 15 4.82 33.69 -9.08
C ALA A 15 3.98 33.58 -7.81
N GLY A 16 2.66 33.74 -7.95
CA GLY A 16 1.77 33.56 -6.82
C GLY A 16 1.96 32.14 -6.34
N ALA A 17 2.60 31.95 -5.19
CA ALA A 17 2.60 30.68 -4.50
C ALA A 17 1.14 30.29 -4.32
N ARG A 18 0.70 29.28 -5.06
CA ARG A 18 -0.61 28.69 -4.86
C ARG A 18 -0.61 28.13 -3.44
N ALA A 19 -1.60 28.50 -2.64
CA ALA A 19 -1.71 27.96 -1.30
C ALA A 19 -1.95 26.46 -1.42
N ASP A 20 -0.95 25.66 -1.07
CA ASP A 20 -1.07 24.22 -0.89
C ASP A 20 -2.07 23.98 0.24
N THR A 21 -3.35 23.82 -0.11
CA THR A 21 -4.38 23.53 0.85
C THR A 21 -4.44 22.03 1.03
N ASN A 22 -3.72 21.52 2.03
CA ASN A 22 -3.91 20.18 2.57
C ASN A 22 -5.43 19.88 2.68
N PRO A 23 -5.99 18.99 1.84
CA PRO A 23 -7.43 18.80 1.74
C PRO A 23 -8.00 18.06 2.96
N CYS A 24 -7.14 17.46 3.77
CA CYS A 24 -7.54 16.77 4.98
C CYS A 24 -7.76 17.70 6.18
N GLY A 25 -7.23 18.95 6.11
CA GLY A 25 -7.30 19.91 7.21
C GLY A 25 -6.62 19.41 8.50
N ALA A 26 -6.39 20.30 9.46
CA ALA A 26 -5.96 19.90 10.81
C ALA A 26 -7.14 20.12 11.77
N THR A 27 -7.44 19.14 12.64
CA THR A 27 -8.45 19.30 13.70
C THR A 27 -7.86 19.84 15.00
N GLY A 28 -6.53 19.92 15.09
CA GLY A 28 -5.79 20.47 16.24
C GLY A 28 -5.70 19.54 17.45
N GLN A 29 -5.95 18.23 17.26
CA GLN A 29 -5.85 17.22 18.32
C GLN A 29 -4.39 16.92 18.69
N THR A 30 -4.12 16.77 19.99
CA THR A 30 -2.80 16.47 20.56
C THR A 30 -2.80 15.14 21.31
N PRO A 31 -1.71 14.33 21.27
CA PRO A 31 -0.44 14.66 20.61
C PRO A 31 -0.49 14.52 19.08
N TYR A 32 -1.39 13.68 18.54
CA TYR A 32 -1.55 13.48 17.09
C TYR A 32 -3.02 13.49 16.67
N ASP A 33 -3.25 13.98 15.45
CA ASP A 33 -4.55 13.96 14.78
C ASP A 33 -4.66 12.73 13.87
N TYR A 34 -5.11 11.59 14.42
CA TYR A 34 -5.26 10.34 13.67
C TYR A 34 -6.26 10.43 12.53
N LYS A 35 -7.32 11.23 12.64
CA LYS A 35 -8.26 11.50 11.53
C LYS A 35 -7.57 12.20 10.37
N GLN A 36 -6.74 13.21 10.65
CA GLN A 36 -5.94 13.88 9.61
C GLN A 36 -4.97 12.91 8.95
N ALA A 37 -4.21 12.15 9.75
CA ALA A 37 -3.26 11.16 9.24
C ALA A 37 -3.97 10.11 8.37
N LEU A 38 -5.15 9.62 8.78
CA LEU A 38 -5.96 8.66 8.02
C LEU A 38 -6.40 9.24 6.67
N CYS A 39 -6.93 10.46 6.66
CA CYS A 39 -7.31 11.14 5.43
C CYS A 39 -6.13 11.28 4.47
N MET A 40 -4.95 11.68 5.00
CA MET A 40 -3.74 11.84 4.19
C MET A 40 -3.25 10.49 3.65
N SER A 41 -3.27 9.42 4.44
CA SER A 41 -2.88 8.08 3.97
C SER A 41 -3.75 7.62 2.79
N ILE A 42 -5.03 7.98 2.77
CA ILE A 42 -5.92 7.70 1.63
C ILE A 42 -5.60 8.62 0.43
N LEU A 43 -5.26 9.88 0.69
CA LEU A 43 -4.86 10.84 -0.34
C LEU A 43 -3.59 10.40 -1.09
N PHE A 44 -2.66 9.73 -0.41
CA PHE A 44 -1.48 9.13 -1.04
C PHE A 44 -1.87 8.13 -2.13
N TYR A 45 -2.91 7.31 -1.95
CA TYR A 45 -3.37 6.41 -3.01
C TYR A 45 -3.91 7.16 -4.22
N GLU A 46 -4.64 8.26 -4.04
CA GLU A 46 -5.04 9.11 -5.17
C GLU A 46 -3.82 9.59 -5.97
N ALA A 47 -2.74 9.93 -5.28
CA ALA A 47 -1.50 10.41 -5.87
C ALA A 47 -0.73 9.32 -6.64
N ASN A 48 -1.07 8.04 -6.46
CA ASN A 48 -0.48 6.90 -7.16
C ASN A 48 -1.39 6.32 -8.26
N ARG A 49 -2.58 6.86 -8.49
CA ARG A 49 -3.49 6.36 -9.53
C ARG A 49 -2.84 6.46 -10.91
N SER A 50 -2.80 5.37 -11.66
CA SER A 50 -2.46 5.32 -13.09
C SER A 50 -3.75 5.36 -13.94
N GLY A 51 -3.66 5.69 -15.24
CA GLY A 51 -4.81 5.72 -16.14
C GLY A 51 -5.52 7.08 -16.20
N ARG A 52 -6.79 7.04 -16.62
CA ARG A 52 -7.67 8.22 -16.69
C ARG A 52 -8.19 8.57 -15.30
N LEU A 53 -7.84 9.74 -14.78
CA LEU A 53 -8.16 10.15 -13.42
C LEU A 53 -9.60 10.68 -13.32
N PRO A 54 -10.25 10.51 -12.15
CA PRO A 54 -11.61 11.00 -11.97
C PRO A 54 -11.60 12.53 -11.77
N PRO A 55 -12.69 13.24 -12.13
CA PRO A 55 -12.73 14.71 -12.10
C PRO A 55 -12.76 15.31 -10.69
N ASP A 56 -12.92 14.48 -9.65
CA ASP A 56 -13.05 14.85 -8.25
C ASP A 56 -11.78 14.59 -7.43
N LEU A 57 -10.62 14.46 -8.08
CA LEU A 57 -9.32 14.44 -7.40
C LEU A 57 -9.18 15.61 -6.42
N ARG A 58 -8.61 15.33 -5.26
CA ARG A 58 -8.48 16.30 -4.16
C ARG A 58 -7.22 17.18 -4.26
N PHE A 59 -6.45 17.04 -5.32
CA PHE A 59 -5.32 17.88 -5.73
C PHE A 59 -5.26 17.95 -7.27
N ASP A 60 -4.51 18.89 -7.83
CA ASP A 60 -4.54 19.19 -9.27
C ASP A 60 -3.20 19.10 -10.00
N TRP A 61 -2.19 18.48 -9.37
CA TRP A 61 -0.86 18.31 -9.96
C TRP A 61 -0.67 16.95 -10.67
N ARG A 62 -1.60 16.00 -10.53
CA ARG A 62 -1.65 14.75 -11.33
C ARG A 62 -2.60 14.89 -12.51
N GLY A 63 -2.30 14.19 -13.61
CA GLY A 63 -3.15 14.09 -14.78
C GLY A 63 -3.29 12.66 -15.33
N ASP A 64 -4.13 12.54 -16.36
CA ASP A 64 -4.30 11.29 -17.12
C ASP A 64 -2.95 10.78 -17.65
N SER A 65 -2.61 9.52 -17.35
CA SER A 65 -1.32 8.93 -17.74
C SER A 65 -1.47 7.45 -18.10
N ALA A 66 -0.47 6.88 -18.80
CA ALA A 66 -0.44 5.46 -19.17
C ALA A 66 -1.73 4.96 -19.85
N LEU A 67 -2.30 5.80 -20.73
CA LEU A 67 -3.60 5.56 -21.37
C LEU A 67 -3.59 4.46 -22.43
N ASP A 68 -2.39 3.99 -22.81
CA ASP A 68 -2.18 2.93 -23.80
C ASP A 68 -1.76 1.59 -23.14
N ASP A 69 -1.78 1.50 -21.81
CA ASP A 69 -1.46 0.27 -21.08
C ASP A 69 -2.33 -0.91 -21.57
N GLY A 70 -1.67 -2.00 -22.00
CA GLY A 70 -2.32 -3.20 -22.55
C GLY A 70 -2.56 -3.19 -24.07
N SER A 71 -2.30 -2.07 -24.75
CA SER A 71 -2.43 -1.98 -26.21
C SER A 71 -1.51 -2.94 -26.97
N ASP A 72 -0.37 -3.31 -26.38
CA ASP A 72 0.60 -4.28 -26.92
C ASP A 72 0.04 -5.71 -27.00
N VAL A 73 -0.98 -6.01 -26.19
CA VAL A 73 -1.62 -7.33 -26.10
C VAL A 73 -3.11 -7.31 -26.43
N GLY A 74 -3.66 -6.14 -26.80
CA GLY A 74 -5.05 -5.97 -27.20
C GLY A 74 -6.05 -6.08 -26.05
N VAL A 75 -5.63 -5.78 -24.82
CA VAL A 75 -6.45 -5.77 -23.60
C VAL A 75 -6.42 -4.37 -23.01
N ASP A 76 -7.54 -3.83 -22.54
CA ASP A 76 -7.51 -2.57 -21.78
C ASP A 76 -6.95 -2.86 -20.38
N LEU A 77 -5.70 -2.44 -20.14
CA LEU A 77 -5.06 -2.54 -18.84
C LEU A 77 -4.86 -1.17 -18.20
N THR A 78 -5.61 -0.14 -18.59
CA THR A 78 -5.53 1.18 -17.96
C THR A 78 -6.06 1.17 -16.51
N GLY A 79 -5.66 2.15 -15.69
CA GLY A 79 -6.03 2.22 -14.27
C GLY A 79 -5.03 1.54 -13.34
N GLY A 80 -5.47 1.22 -12.12
CA GLY A 80 -4.61 0.64 -11.09
C GLY A 80 -3.65 1.67 -10.48
N TYR A 81 -2.72 1.19 -9.68
CA TYR A 81 -1.75 2.05 -8.99
C TYR A 81 -0.36 1.91 -9.59
N TYR A 82 0.35 3.03 -9.75
CA TYR A 82 1.81 2.97 -9.74
C TYR A 82 2.26 2.49 -8.37
N ASP A 83 3.31 1.69 -8.37
CA ASP A 83 3.70 0.92 -7.19
C ASP A 83 4.31 1.80 -6.08
N ALA A 84 5.32 2.59 -6.45
CA ALA A 84 6.11 3.38 -5.52
C ALA A 84 6.41 4.78 -6.05
N GLY A 85 7.69 5.16 -6.07
CA GLY A 85 8.16 6.38 -6.71
C GLY A 85 8.25 6.31 -8.23
N ASP A 86 7.99 5.14 -8.81
CA ASP A 86 8.08 4.78 -10.22
C ASP A 86 6.72 4.78 -10.91
N HIS A 87 6.66 4.31 -12.16
CA HIS A 87 5.42 4.20 -12.92
C HIS A 87 5.14 2.76 -13.38
N VAL A 88 5.81 1.77 -12.82
CA VAL A 88 5.47 0.36 -13.04
C VAL A 88 4.22 0.01 -12.25
N LYS A 89 3.40 -0.88 -12.82
CA LYS A 89 2.26 -1.47 -12.12
C LYS A 89 2.62 -2.89 -11.72
N PHE A 90 3.21 -3.06 -10.54
CA PHE A 90 3.49 -4.38 -9.98
C PHE A 90 2.23 -4.95 -9.34
N GLY A 91 1.66 -6.01 -9.95
CA GLY A 91 0.38 -6.57 -9.53
C GLY A 91 0.41 -7.20 -8.15
N TYR A 92 1.55 -7.79 -7.74
CA TYR A 92 1.65 -8.51 -6.47
C TYR A 92 1.54 -7.59 -5.23
N PRO A 93 2.37 -6.55 -5.06
CA PRO A 93 2.21 -5.58 -3.97
C PRO A 93 0.92 -4.73 -4.09
N MET A 94 0.44 -4.49 -5.31
CA MET A 94 -0.85 -3.82 -5.51
C MET A 94 -2.01 -4.67 -4.97
N ALA A 95 -2.01 -5.98 -5.24
CA ALA A 95 -3.03 -6.89 -4.74
C ALA A 95 -3.02 -6.92 -3.20
N TYR A 96 -1.83 -7.07 -2.59
CA TYR A 96 -1.66 -6.98 -1.14
C TYR A 96 -2.25 -5.68 -0.57
N THR A 97 -1.92 -4.55 -1.19
CA THR A 97 -2.42 -3.23 -0.77
C THR A 97 -3.94 -3.20 -0.74
N VAL A 98 -4.59 -3.68 -1.81
CA VAL A 98 -6.05 -3.69 -1.91
C VAL A 98 -6.69 -4.66 -0.91
N THR A 99 -6.09 -5.83 -0.67
CA THR A 99 -6.56 -6.76 0.36
C THR A 99 -6.52 -6.11 1.73
N VAL A 100 -5.41 -5.45 2.09
CA VAL A 100 -5.23 -4.87 3.43
C VAL A 100 -6.06 -3.60 3.62
N LEU A 101 -6.23 -2.75 2.59
CA LEU A 101 -7.17 -1.63 2.65
C LEU A 101 -8.61 -2.12 2.90
N SER A 102 -9.02 -3.17 2.19
CA SER A 102 -10.33 -3.81 2.38
C SER A 102 -10.47 -4.38 3.78
N TRP A 103 -9.45 -5.09 4.28
CA TRP A 103 -9.44 -5.66 5.62
C TRP A 103 -9.53 -4.60 6.72
N GLY A 104 -8.80 -3.48 6.54
CA GLY A 104 -8.84 -2.33 7.42
C GLY A 104 -10.25 -1.71 7.47
N LEU A 105 -10.89 -1.48 6.32
CA LEU A 105 -12.25 -0.96 6.27
C LEU A 105 -13.27 -1.93 6.90
N LEU A 106 -13.17 -3.24 6.60
CA LEU A 106 -14.05 -4.26 7.19
C LEU A 106 -13.93 -4.33 8.71
N SER A 107 -12.71 -4.21 9.23
CA SER A 107 -12.44 -4.33 10.67
C SER A 107 -12.75 -3.05 11.43
N TYR A 108 -12.47 -1.89 10.83
CA TYR A 108 -12.40 -0.60 11.53
C TYR A 108 -13.29 0.48 10.88
N ARG A 109 -14.40 0.08 10.24
CA ARG A 109 -15.35 0.99 9.56
C ARG A 109 -15.74 2.20 10.41
N ALA A 110 -16.00 2.01 11.70
CA ALA A 110 -16.36 3.11 12.61
C ALA A 110 -15.30 4.23 12.66
N GLY A 111 -14.00 3.88 12.55
CA GLY A 111 -12.92 4.86 12.50
C GLY A 111 -12.94 5.67 11.20
N TYR A 112 -13.17 5.00 10.07
CA TYR A 112 -13.36 5.68 8.79
C TYR A 112 -14.61 6.57 8.78
N GLU A 113 -15.71 6.13 9.39
CA GLU A 113 -16.95 6.94 9.53
C GLU A 113 -16.70 8.19 10.37
N THR A 114 -16.07 8.04 11.55
CA THR A 114 -15.71 9.16 12.42
C THR A 114 -14.76 10.15 11.74
N ALA A 115 -13.88 9.67 10.87
CA ALA A 115 -12.98 10.50 10.06
C ALA A 115 -13.62 11.07 8.78
N GLY A 116 -14.85 10.65 8.42
CA GLY A 116 -15.49 11.00 7.16
C GLY A 116 -14.74 10.48 5.92
N GLN A 117 -14.08 9.32 6.04
CA GLN A 117 -13.17 8.77 5.03
C GLN A 117 -13.67 7.52 4.30
N VAL A 118 -14.87 7.01 4.62
CA VAL A 118 -15.43 5.77 4.04
C VAL A 118 -15.45 5.81 2.51
N GLU A 119 -16.02 6.86 1.91
CA GLU A 119 -16.16 6.97 0.46
C GLU A 119 -14.79 6.98 -0.25
N TYR A 120 -13.78 7.62 0.36
CA TYR A 120 -12.45 7.72 -0.23
C TYR A 120 -11.66 6.40 -0.14
N VAL A 121 -11.77 5.66 0.97
CA VAL A 121 -11.13 4.33 1.05
C VAL A 121 -11.85 3.30 0.18
N GLU A 122 -13.19 3.39 0.06
CA GLU A 122 -13.95 2.56 -0.88
C GLU A 122 -13.56 2.88 -2.33
N ALA A 123 -13.39 4.16 -2.69
CA ALA A 123 -12.87 4.55 -4.00
C ALA A 123 -11.43 4.05 -4.22
N ALA A 124 -10.59 4.03 -3.19
CA ALA A 124 -9.23 3.50 -3.28
C ALA A 124 -9.23 1.97 -3.54
N ILE A 125 -10.07 1.22 -2.84
CA ILE A 125 -10.24 -0.23 -3.04
C ILE A 125 -10.81 -0.52 -4.43
N ARG A 126 -11.84 0.23 -4.85
CA ARG A 126 -12.46 0.07 -6.17
C ARG A 126 -11.47 0.34 -7.30
N TRP A 127 -10.61 1.35 -7.18
CA TRP A 127 -9.61 1.67 -8.20
C TRP A 127 -8.66 0.50 -8.51
N GLY A 128 -8.21 -0.21 -7.47
CA GLY A 128 -7.35 -1.38 -7.61
C GLY A 128 -8.12 -2.59 -8.14
N THR A 129 -9.32 -2.85 -7.60
CA THR A 129 -10.14 -4.00 -8.04
C THR A 129 -10.68 -3.86 -9.46
N ASP A 130 -11.04 -2.66 -9.92
CA ASP A 130 -11.39 -2.39 -11.32
C ASP A 130 -10.24 -2.75 -12.27
N TYR A 131 -8.99 -2.48 -11.85
CA TYR A 131 -7.81 -2.88 -12.60
C TYR A 131 -7.62 -4.40 -12.59
N PHE A 132 -7.77 -5.08 -11.44
CA PHE A 132 -7.67 -6.54 -11.39
C PHE A 132 -8.74 -7.24 -12.22
N LEU A 133 -9.97 -6.72 -12.26
CA LEU A 133 -11.04 -7.25 -13.10
C LEU A 133 -10.72 -7.09 -14.60
N ARG A 134 -10.06 -5.99 -15.00
CA ARG A 134 -9.53 -5.84 -16.38
C ARG A 134 -8.34 -6.77 -16.65
N ALA A 135 -7.44 -6.91 -15.69
CA ALA A 135 -6.26 -7.77 -15.77
C ALA A 135 -6.59 -9.27 -15.77
N HIS A 136 -7.72 -9.66 -15.17
CA HIS A 136 -8.30 -11.00 -15.30
C HIS A 136 -9.12 -11.11 -16.59
N SER A 137 -8.43 -11.05 -17.73
CA SER A 137 -9.07 -10.94 -19.05
C SER A 137 -9.52 -12.28 -19.65
N GLY A 138 -9.53 -13.37 -18.86
CA GLY A 138 -9.90 -14.71 -19.31
C GLY A 138 -9.71 -15.77 -18.22
N ASP A 139 -10.20 -16.98 -18.48
CA ASP A 139 -10.12 -18.11 -17.55
C ASP A 139 -8.67 -18.45 -17.19
N MET A 140 -8.37 -18.53 -15.88
CA MET A 140 -7.05 -18.85 -15.34
C MET A 140 -5.91 -18.02 -15.96
N LEU A 141 -6.16 -16.72 -16.15
CA LEU A 141 -5.21 -15.76 -16.72
C LEU A 141 -5.26 -14.47 -15.92
N LEU A 142 -4.08 -13.90 -15.65
CA LEU A 142 -3.94 -12.61 -14.97
C LEU A 142 -2.76 -11.82 -15.53
N TRP A 143 -3.00 -10.58 -15.97
CA TRP A 143 -1.94 -9.61 -16.29
C TRP A 143 -1.34 -9.04 -14.99
N GLY A 144 -0.14 -9.52 -14.65
CA GLY A 144 0.51 -9.24 -13.37
C GLY A 144 1.41 -8.01 -13.37
N GLN A 145 1.77 -7.50 -14.54
CA GLN A 145 2.66 -6.34 -14.64
C GLN A 145 2.41 -5.53 -15.91
N VAL A 146 2.47 -4.20 -15.79
CA VAL A 146 2.54 -3.28 -16.95
C VAL A 146 3.67 -2.28 -16.74
N GLY A 147 4.57 -2.20 -17.74
CA GLY A 147 5.86 -1.53 -17.61
C GLY A 147 6.98 -2.53 -17.32
N GLU A 148 8.17 -2.28 -17.85
CA GLU A 148 9.39 -3.05 -17.52
C GLU A 148 10.23 -2.19 -16.58
N GLY A 149 10.71 -2.79 -15.49
CA GLY A 149 11.23 -2.02 -14.36
C GLY A 149 12.48 -1.19 -14.70
N GLN A 150 13.44 -1.73 -15.45
CA GLN A 150 14.67 -0.98 -15.77
C GLN A 150 14.40 0.19 -16.72
N VAL A 151 13.54 -0.01 -17.72
CA VAL A 151 13.14 1.00 -18.69
C VAL A 151 12.35 2.11 -18.01
N ASP A 152 11.39 1.76 -17.16
CA ASP A 152 10.63 2.72 -16.36
C ASP A 152 11.55 3.49 -15.41
N HIS A 153 12.43 2.78 -14.70
CA HIS A 153 13.29 3.39 -13.69
C HIS A 153 14.37 4.30 -14.28
N SER A 154 14.73 4.10 -15.56
CA SER A 154 15.63 4.97 -16.31
C SER A 154 15.03 6.34 -16.65
N TYR A 155 13.71 6.49 -16.51
CA TYR A 155 13.00 7.75 -16.67
C TYR A 155 12.78 8.40 -15.30
N TRP A 156 13.00 9.71 -15.23
CA TRP A 156 12.60 10.52 -14.09
C TRP A 156 11.78 11.71 -14.57
N GLY A 157 10.48 11.70 -14.31
CA GLY A 157 9.57 12.76 -14.72
C GLY A 157 8.11 12.41 -14.46
N ARG A 158 7.23 13.25 -14.99
CA ARG A 158 5.76 13.11 -14.88
C ARG A 158 5.27 11.81 -15.53
N PRO A 159 4.32 11.08 -14.94
CA PRO A 159 3.73 9.92 -15.61
C PRO A 159 2.97 10.30 -16.88
N GLU A 160 2.43 11.52 -16.97
CA GLU A 160 1.69 12.03 -18.14
C GLU A 160 2.58 12.23 -19.37
N GLU A 161 3.90 12.29 -19.17
CA GLU A 161 4.91 12.59 -20.21
C GLU A 161 5.75 11.35 -20.59
N MET A 162 5.38 10.16 -20.10
CA MET A 162 6.04 8.91 -20.46
C MET A 162 5.96 8.62 -21.96
N THR A 163 7.09 8.25 -22.58
CA THR A 163 7.16 7.90 -24.00
C THR A 163 7.80 6.54 -24.27
N MET A 164 8.30 5.86 -23.23
CA MET A 164 8.90 4.53 -23.35
C MET A 164 7.82 3.47 -23.58
N SER A 165 8.22 2.31 -24.09
CA SER A 165 7.34 1.14 -24.17
C SER A 165 6.98 0.65 -22.76
N ARG A 166 5.72 0.30 -22.55
CA ARG A 166 5.20 -0.25 -21.28
C ARG A 166 4.60 -1.64 -21.54
N PRO A 167 5.43 -2.69 -21.64
CA PRO A 167 4.97 -4.03 -22.00
C PRO A 167 4.06 -4.62 -20.92
N SER A 168 3.10 -5.44 -21.35
CA SER A 168 2.17 -6.16 -20.48
C SER A 168 2.65 -7.60 -20.27
N MET A 169 2.74 -8.04 -19.02
CA MET A 169 3.20 -9.38 -18.65
C MET A 169 2.13 -10.11 -17.84
N LYS A 170 1.96 -11.40 -18.10
CA LYS A 170 0.90 -12.21 -17.49
C LYS A 170 1.41 -13.52 -16.91
N ILE A 171 0.58 -14.08 -16.05
CA ILE A 171 0.59 -15.49 -15.66
C ILE A 171 -0.62 -16.20 -16.28
N ASP A 172 -0.43 -17.46 -16.67
CA ASP A 172 -1.48 -18.36 -17.14
C ASP A 172 -1.10 -19.83 -16.85
N VAL A 173 -1.93 -20.79 -17.28
CA VAL A 173 -1.71 -22.22 -17.04
C VAL A 173 -0.37 -22.78 -17.57
N ASN A 174 0.31 -22.09 -18.51
CA ASN A 174 1.62 -22.50 -19.03
C ASN A 174 2.78 -21.76 -18.36
N ALA A 175 2.49 -20.60 -17.76
CA ALA A 175 3.43 -19.80 -16.99
C ALA A 175 2.74 -19.32 -15.69
N PRO A 176 2.61 -20.18 -14.67
CA PRO A 176 1.76 -19.91 -13.51
C PRO A 176 2.38 -18.91 -12.51
N GLY A 177 1.60 -18.51 -11.50
CA GLY A 177 2.02 -17.62 -10.42
C GLY A 177 1.02 -17.60 -9.28
N SER A 178 1.13 -18.57 -8.38
CA SER A 178 0.17 -18.84 -7.31
C SER A 178 0.12 -17.76 -6.25
N ASP A 179 1.28 -17.18 -5.94
CA ASP A 179 1.43 -16.01 -5.06
C ASP A 179 0.62 -14.81 -5.61
N LEU A 180 0.93 -14.37 -6.84
CA LEU A 180 0.21 -13.26 -7.47
C LEU A 180 -1.29 -13.54 -7.66
N ALA A 181 -1.65 -14.72 -8.18
CA ALA A 181 -3.06 -15.08 -8.40
C ALA A 181 -3.82 -15.22 -7.07
N GLY A 182 -3.19 -15.83 -6.06
CA GLY A 182 -3.74 -15.99 -4.71
C GLY A 182 -3.95 -14.66 -4.01
N GLU A 183 -2.97 -13.76 -4.01
CA GLU A 183 -3.15 -12.43 -3.41
C GLU A 183 -4.21 -11.61 -4.15
N THR A 184 -4.28 -11.71 -5.48
CA THR A 184 -5.34 -11.03 -6.26
C THR A 184 -6.72 -11.62 -5.97
N ALA A 185 -6.82 -12.94 -5.76
CA ALA A 185 -8.04 -13.58 -5.30
C ALA A 185 -8.45 -13.10 -3.90
N ALA A 186 -7.50 -12.95 -2.97
CA ALA A 186 -7.75 -12.38 -1.65
C ALA A 186 -8.25 -10.93 -1.75
N ALA A 187 -7.62 -10.10 -2.58
CA ALA A 187 -7.99 -8.70 -2.79
C ALA A 187 -9.43 -8.55 -3.29
N LEU A 188 -9.78 -9.30 -4.35
CA LEU A 188 -11.12 -9.30 -4.93
C LEU A 188 -12.17 -9.88 -3.96
N THR A 189 -11.80 -10.90 -3.17
CA THR A 189 -12.70 -11.47 -2.16
C THR A 189 -12.97 -10.46 -1.04
N ALA A 190 -11.94 -9.86 -0.46
CA ALA A 190 -12.08 -8.84 0.59
C ALA A 190 -12.88 -7.62 0.09
N ALA A 191 -12.65 -7.19 -1.15
CA ALA A 191 -13.43 -6.12 -1.77
C ALA A 191 -14.90 -6.52 -1.98
N SER A 192 -15.20 -7.79 -2.31
CA SER A 192 -16.59 -8.26 -2.44
C SER A 192 -17.37 -8.08 -1.13
N LEU A 193 -16.74 -8.36 0.02
CA LEU A 193 -17.32 -8.12 1.34
C LEU A 193 -17.51 -6.63 1.63
N VAL A 194 -16.58 -5.77 1.22
CA VAL A 194 -16.71 -4.31 1.37
C VAL A 194 -17.94 -3.79 0.63
N PHE A 195 -18.15 -4.24 -0.61
CA PHE A 195 -19.19 -3.71 -1.48
C PHE A 195 -20.52 -4.47 -1.44
N GLN A 196 -20.63 -5.57 -0.69
CA GLN A 196 -21.82 -6.42 -0.70
C GLN A 196 -23.13 -5.67 -0.42
N ASP A 197 -23.09 -4.67 0.48
CA ASP A 197 -24.28 -3.93 0.91
C ASP A 197 -24.54 -2.69 0.03
N GLY A 198 -23.49 -2.03 -0.45
CA GLY A 198 -23.58 -0.80 -1.24
C GLY A 198 -23.71 -1.02 -2.75
N ASP A 199 -23.11 -2.10 -3.26
CA ASP A 199 -23.08 -2.47 -4.68
C ASP A 199 -22.96 -4.00 -4.85
N PRO A 200 -24.04 -4.76 -4.55
CA PRO A 200 -24.03 -6.22 -4.58
C PRO A 200 -23.72 -6.80 -5.96
N ALA A 201 -24.01 -6.06 -7.05
CA ALA A 201 -23.69 -6.50 -8.39
C ALA A 201 -22.18 -6.49 -8.64
N TYR A 202 -21.49 -5.41 -8.23
CA TYR A 202 -20.03 -5.35 -8.27
C TYR A 202 -19.39 -6.39 -7.36
N ALA A 203 -19.91 -6.55 -6.13
CA ALA A 203 -19.42 -7.58 -5.20
C ALA A 203 -19.47 -8.99 -5.80
N ALA A 204 -20.56 -9.34 -6.49
CA ALA A 204 -20.69 -10.64 -7.16
C ALA A 204 -19.66 -10.82 -8.29
N VAL A 205 -19.37 -9.77 -9.06
CA VAL A 205 -18.33 -9.80 -10.11
C VAL A 205 -16.95 -10.02 -9.52
N CYS A 206 -16.61 -9.30 -8.45
CA CYS A 206 -15.34 -9.49 -7.74
C CYS A 206 -15.19 -10.90 -7.20
N LEU A 207 -16.24 -11.43 -6.54
CA LEU A 207 -16.20 -12.76 -5.95
C LEU A 207 -16.06 -13.86 -7.00
N GLU A 208 -16.72 -13.74 -8.15
CA GLU A 208 -16.60 -14.74 -9.23
C GLU A 208 -15.17 -14.77 -9.80
N ALA A 209 -14.58 -13.59 -10.08
CA ALA A 209 -13.20 -13.49 -10.52
C ALA A 209 -12.22 -14.03 -9.46
N ALA A 210 -12.47 -13.75 -8.18
CA ALA A 210 -11.64 -14.26 -7.08
C ALA A 210 -11.62 -15.80 -7.02
N LYS A 211 -12.78 -16.45 -7.19
CA LYS A 211 -12.86 -17.91 -7.22
C LYS A 211 -12.05 -18.49 -8.37
N ASN A 212 -12.15 -17.90 -9.57
CA ASN A 212 -11.38 -18.33 -10.72
C ASN A 212 -9.87 -18.21 -10.49
N LEU A 213 -9.41 -17.08 -9.96
CA LEU A 213 -7.99 -16.84 -9.68
C LEU A 213 -7.46 -17.73 -8.55
N PHE A 214 -8.28 -18.03 -7.54
CA PHE A 214 -7.91 -19.00 -6.51
C PHE A 214 -7.77 -20.41 -7.08
N ASP A 215 -8.72 -20.87 -7.89
CA ASP A 215 -8.64 -22.17 -8.54
C ASP A 215 -7.41 -22.27 -9.44
N PHE A 216 -7.07 -21.19 -10.16
CA PHE A 216 -5.84 -21.09 -10.92
C PHE A 216 -4.59 -21.21 -10.02
N ALA A 217 -4.53 -20.42 -8.95
CA ALA A 217 -3.41 -20.39 -8.03
C ALA A 217 -3.14 -21.77 -7.38
N ASP A 218 -4.18 -22.46 -6.94
CA ASP A 218 -4.04 -23.76 -6.28
C ASP A 218 -3.68 -24.89 -7.25
N GLN A 219 -4.26 -24.90 -8.45
CA GLN A 219 -4.04 -25.98 -9.42
C GLN A 219 -2.69 -25.89 -10.14
N TYR A 220 -2.18 -24.68 -10.38
CA TYR A 220 -0.97 -24.42 -11.15
C TYR A 220 0.09 -23.73 -10.30
N ARG A 221 0.81 -24.54 -9.52
CA ARG A 221 1.71 -24.06 -8.47
C ARG A 221 3.09 -23.64 -8.96
N LEU A 222 3.36 -22.34 -8.95
CA LEU A 222 4.67 -21.73 -9.24
C LEU A 222 4.75 -20.33 -8.61
N MET A 223 5.95 -19.83 -8.29
CA MET A 223 6.12 -18.43 -7.90
C MET A 223 6.03 -17.53 -9.14
N TYR A 224 5.25 -16.45 -9.10
CA TYR A 224 4.93 -15.66 -10.31
C TYR A 224 6.17 -15.05 -10.97
N HIS A 225 7.20 -14.71 -10.18
CA HIS A 225 8.43 -14.11 -10.68
C HIS A 225 9.26 -15.07 -11.55
N GLU A 226 8.94 -16.37 -11.54
CA GLU A 226 9.51 -17.34 -12.49
C GLU A 226 8.85 -17.24 -13.88
N SER A 227 7.62 -16.74 -13.93
CA SER A 227 6.84 -16.52 -15.16
C SER A 227 6.97 -15.08 -15.67
N ILE A 228 6.84 -14.10 -14.77
CA ILE A 228 7.08 -12.68 -15.00
C ILE A 228 8.48 -12.36 -14.47
N THR A 229 9.50 -12.71 -15.26
CA THR A 229 10.91 -12.65 -14.82
C THR A 229 11.42 -11.25 -14.55
N ASP A 230 10.79 -10.22 -15.09
CA ASP A 230 11.17 -8.83 -14.81
C ASP A 230 10.99 -8.51 -13.32
N ALA A 231 9.89 -8.98 -12.73
CA ALA A 231 9.56 -8.75 -11.33
C ALA A 231 10.56 -9.37 -10.34
N ALA A 232 11.39 -10.32 -10.77
CA ALA A 232 12.37 -11.01 -9.92
C ALA A 232 13.48 -10.10 -9.35
N ASN A 233 13.66 -8.89 -9.92
CA ASN A 233 14.59 -7.89 -9.40
C ASN A 233 13.91 -6.79 -8.56
N PHE A 234 12.58 -6.86 -8.41
CA PHE A 234 11.78 -5.83 -7.74
C PHE A 234 10.93 -6.47 -6.63
N TYR A 235 9.90 -7.21 -7.03
CA TYR A 235 8.94 -7.88 -6.14
C TYR A 235 9.07 -9.41 -6.24
N LYS A 236 10.28 -9.92 -6.05
CA LYS A 236 10.53 -11.35 -6.03
C LYS A 236 9.76 -11.99 -4.87
N SER A 237 9.05 -13.10 -5.13
CA SER A 237 8.51 -13.91 -4.05
C SER A 237 9.65 -14.66 -3.35
N PHE A 238 9.89 -14.36 -2.08
CA PHE A 238 10.93 -15.01 -1.27
C PHE A 238 10.35 -16.10 -0.36
N ASN A 239 9.13 -15.91 0.16
CA ASN A 239 8.48 -16.86 1.05
C ASN A 239 7.73 -17.99 0.32
N GLY A 240 7.59 -17.88 -1.01
CA GLY A 240 6.84 -18.83 -1.83
C GLY A 240 5.41 -18.35 -2.07
N TYR A 241 4.49 -19.29 -2.21
CA TYR A 241 3.07 -19.04 -2.47
C TYR A 241 2.13 -19.68 -1.44
N GLY A 242 2.70 -20.40 -0.47
CA GLY A 242 1.93 -21.25 0.45
C GLY A 242 1.04 -20.42 1.38
N ASP A 243 1.57 -19.28 1.83
CA ASP A 243 0.83 -18.31 2.60
C ASP A 243 -0.24 -17.59 1.78
N GLU A 244 -0.05 -17.26 0.50
CA GLU A 244 -1.12 -16.71 -0.34
C GLU A 244 -2.25 -17.71 -0.57
N LEU A 245 -1.94 -19.00 -0.71
CA LEU A 245 -2.97 -20.05 -0.82
C LEU A 245 -3.77 -20.17 0.49
N ALA A 246 -3.10 -20.19 1.65
CA ALA A 246 -3.77 -20.19 2.95
C ALA A 246 -4.62 -18.93 3.17
N TRP A 247 -4.05 -17.77 2.85
CA TRP A 247 -4.66 -16.44 2.98
C TRP A 247 -5.91 -16.29 2.12
N SER A 248 -5.80 -16.55 0.82
CA SER A 248 -6.91 -16.44 -0.13
C SER A 248 -8.01 -17.45 0.13
N SER A 249 -7.67 -18.69 0.52
CA SER A 249 -8.65 -19.69 0.92
C SER A 249 -9.45 -19.24 2.15
N MET A 250 -8.80 -18.64 3.15
CA MET A 250 -9.49 -18.10 4.32
C MET A 250 -10.39 -16.91 3.98
N TRP A 251 -9.96 -16.00 3.11
CA TRP A 251 -10.82 -14.92 2.62
C TRP A 251 -12.06 -15.46 1.91
N LEU A 252 -11.89 -16.44 1.02
CA LEU A 252 -12.99 -17.07 0.29
C LEU A 252 -13.95 -17.79 1.23
N TYR A 253 -13.44 -18.50 2.24
CA TYR A 253 -14.28 -19.10 3.27
C TYR A 253 -15.08 -18.02 4.01
N LYS A 254 -14.43 -16.96 4.48
CA LYS A 254 -15.08 -15.83 5.18
C LYS A 254 -16.18 -15.19 4.34
N ALA A 255 -15.99 -15.05 3.03
CA ALA A 255 -16.95 -14.43 2.13
C ALA A 255 -18.12 -15.35 1.74
N THR A 256 -17.90 -16.67 1.70
CA THR A 256 -18.87 -17.61 1.09
C THR A 256 -19.52 -18.57 2.09
N GLY A 257 -18.84 -18.88 3.19
CA GLY A 257 -19.18 -19.99 4.08
C GLY A 257 -19.06 -21.37 3.43
N ASP A 258 -18.41 -21.48 2.26
CA ASP A 258 -18.27 -22.76 1.56
C ASP A 258 -17.16 -23.61 2.18
N GLU A 259 -17.52 -24.80 2.66
CA GLU A 259 -16.65 -25.75 3.35
C GLU A 259 -15.48 -26.24 2.48
N ILE A 260 -15.55 -26.11 1.16
CA ILE A 260 -14.43 -26.43 0.27
C ILE A 260 -13.21 -25.56 0.62
N TYR A 261 -13.41 -24.25 0.83
CA TYR A 261 -12.33 -23.33 1.19
C TYR A 261 -11.87 -23.53 2.64
N ALA A 262 -12.75 -23.89 3.57
CA ALA A 262 -12.34 -24.24 4.93
C ALA A 262 -11.49 -25.52 4.97
N THR A 263 -11.84 -26.51 4.15
CA THR A 263 -11.08 -27.76 4.03
C THR A 263 -9.70 -27.49 3.45
N LYS A 264 -9.61 -26.76 2.34
CA LYS A 264 -8.33 -26.35 1.73
C LYS A 264 -7.47 -25.56 2.70
N ALA A 265 -8.05 -24.59 3.40
CA ALA A 265 -7.33 -23.84 4.42
C ALA A 265 -6.70 -24.77 5.48
N LYS A 266 -7.47 -25.68 6.07
CA LYS A 266 -6.92 -26.64 7.05
C LYS A 266 -5.84 -27.56 6.47
N GLU A 267 -5.92 -27.91 5.19
CA GLU A 267 -4.84 -28.64 4.50
C GLU A 267 -3.59 -27.76 4.37
N TYR A 268 -3.72 -26.51 3.92
CA TYR A 268 -2.61 -25.56 3.79
C TYR A 268 -1.96 -25.18 5.11
N TRP A 269 -2.74 -25.12 6.20
CA TRP A 269 -2.22 -24.93 7.56
C TRP A 269 -1.11 -25.93 7.88
N VAL A 270 -1.31 -27.19 7.49
CA VAL A 270 -0.34 -28.28 7.68
C VAL A 270 0.69 -28.30 6.56
N GLU A 271 0.28 -28.15 5.30
CA GLU A 271 1.17 -28.25 4.13
C GLU A 271 2.28 -27.19 4.16
N PHE A 272 1.95 -25.97 4.55
CA PHE A 272 2.85 -24.82 4.53
C PHE A 272 3.31 -24.36 5.92
N ASP A 273 3.01 -25.17 6.94
CA ASP A 273 3.40 -24.92 8.33
C ASP A 273 3.03 -23.50 8.82
N VAL A 274 1.77 -23.11 8.54
CA VAL A 274 1.24 -21.76 8.82
C VAL A 274 1.36 -21.42 10.30
N HIS A 275 1.34 -22.42 11.19
CA HIS A 275 1.51 -22.24 12.63
C HIS A 275 2.85 -21.57 12.97
N TYR A 276 3.97 -22.01 12.39
CA TYR A 276 5.32 -21.59 12.81
C TYR A 276 6.01 -20.64 11.83
N ASN A 277 5.53 -20.48 10.59
CA ASN A 277 6.19 -19.67 9.56
C ASN A 277 5.85 -18.17 9.58
N GLY A 278 5.15 -17.69 10.61
CA GLY A 278 4.91 -16.25 10.80
C GLY A 278 6.21 -15.48 11.05
N TYR A 279 6.63 -14.64 10.10
CA TYR A 279 7.79 -13.75 10.22
C TYR A 279 7.52 -12.40 9.56
N GLY A 280 7.04 -11.44 10.35
CA GLY A 280 6.47 -10.19 9.85
C GLY A 280 5.09 -10.37 9.19
N PHE A 281 4.65 -9.31 8.52
CA PHE A 281 3.48 -9.26 7.64
C PHE A 281 3.80 -8.22 6.56
N SER A 282 3.72 -8.57 5.28
CA SER A 282 4.09 -7.68 4.17
C SER A 282 3.46 -8.16 2.88
N TRP A 283 3.72 -7.50 1.74
CA TRP A 283 3.31 -7.96 0.42
C TRP A 283 3.83 -9.35 0.04
N ASP A 284 4.90 -9.85 0.67
CA ASP A 284 5.49 -11.16 0.39
C ASP A 284 5.23 -12.21 1.48
N ASN A 285 4.63 -11.81 2.62
CA ASN A 285 4.40 -12.74 3.74
C ASN A 285 3.01 -12.50 4.35
N LYS A 286 2.10 -13.47 4.18
CA LYS A 286 0.73 -13.45 4.72
C LYS A 286 0.51 -14.39 5.88
N PHE A 287 1.52 -15.13 6.34
CA PHE A 287 1.30 -16.13 7.40
C PHE A 287 0.60 -15.55 8.63
N ALA A 288 1.07 -14.39 9.13
CA ALA A 288 0.45 -13.72 10.27
C ALA A 288 -0.99 -13.25 9.99
N GLY A 289 -1.25 -12.76 8.78
CA GLY A 289 -2.61 -12.39 8.35
C GLY A 289 -3.53 -13.60 8.28
N ALA A 290 -3.05 -14.69 7.67
CA ALA A 290 -3.76 -15.96 7.61
C ALA A 290 -4.07 -16.44 9.03
N GLN A 291 -3.09 -16.57 9.93
CA GLN A 291 -3.28 -16.99 11.32
C GLN A 291 -4.42 -16.24 12.03
N ILE A 292 -4.53 -14.92 11.83
CA ILE A 292 -5.67 -14.14 12.35
C ILE A 292 -6.99 -14.64 11.78
N LEU A 293 -7.11 -14.83 10.47
CA LEU A 293 -8.34 -15.34 9.86
C LEU A 293 -8.69 -16.76 10.37
N TYR A 294 -7.71 -17.65 10.54
CA TYR A 294 -7.98 -18.97 11.14
C TYR A 294 -8.52 -18.83 12.56
N ALA A 295 -7.95 -17.94 13.37
CA ALA A 295 -8.40 -17.68 14.74
C ALA A 295 -9.77 -16.95 14.80
N GLU A 296 -10.11 -16.14 13.80
CA GLU A 296 -11.42 -15.50 13.64
C GLU A 296 -12.52 -16.54 13.33
N GLU A 297 -12.24 -17.45 12.40
CA GLU A 297 -13.27 -18.30 11.78
C GLU A 297 -13.36 -19.71 12.39
N PHE A 298 -12.28 -20.20 13.00
CA PHE A 298 -12.25 -21.55 13.58
C PHE A 298 -12.04 -21.50 15.09
N SER A 299 -12.75 -22.38 15.80
CA SER A 299 -12.74 -22.41 17.27
C SER A 299 -11.59 -23.22 17.89
N ASP A 300 -10.64 -23.70 17.10
CA ASP A 300 -9.50 -24.46 17.64
C ASP A 300 -8.50 -23.50 18.32
N PRO A 301 -8.15 -23.71 19.61
CA PRO A 301 -7.18 -22.89 20.31
C PRO A 301 -5.80 -22.82 19.63
N GLU A 302 -5.43 -23.80 18.79
CA GLU A 302 -4.14 -23.80 18.09
C GLU A 302 -3.94 -22.52 17.24
N TYR A 303 -5.00 -22.00 16.64
CA TYR A 303 -4.92 -20.82 15.77
C TYR A 303 -4.65 -19.55 16.57
N SER A 304 -5.32 -19.41 17.72
CA SER A 304 -5.08 -18.30 18.64
C SER A 304 -3.70 -18.38 19.30
N GLU A 305 -3.19 -19.60 19.55
CA GLU A 305 -1.83 -19.80 20.06
C GLU A 305 -0.78 -19.43 19.02
N ALA A 306 -0.99 -19.75 17.74
CA ALA A 306 -0.08 -19.35 16.66
C ALA A 306 0.04 -17.81 16.56
N VAL A 307 -1.08 -17.09 16.65
CA VAL A 307 -1.11 -15.62 16.68
C VAL A 307 -0.34 -15.08 17.89
N ARG A 308 -0.57 -15.66 19.08
CA ARG A 308 0.15 -15.27 20.31
C ARG A 308 1.66 -15.48 20.15
N TYR A 309 2.07 -16.66 19.69
CA TYR A 309 3.46 -17.01 19.45
C TYR A 309 4.12 -16.03 18.47
N PHE A 310 3.45 -15.73 17.36
CA PHE A 310 3.92 -14.75 16.38
C PHE A 310 4.16 -13.37 17.01
N LEU A 311 3.18 -12.82 17.74
CA LEU A 311 3.29 -11.47 18.32
C LEU A 311 4.27 -11.39 19.49
N GLU A 312 4.36 -12.43 20.32
CA GLU A 312 5.41 -12.54 21.34
C GLU A 312 6.80 -12.57 20.69
N SER A 313 6.96 -13.35 19.62
CA SER A 313 8.21 -13.40 18.84
C SER A 313 8.56 -12.01 18.32
N MET A 314 7.65 -11.33 17.61
CA MET A 314 7.90 -10.00 17.04
C MET A 314 8.23 -8.95 18.12
N ARG A 315 7.46 -8.88 19.21
CA ARG A 315 7.67 -7.92 20.31
C ARG A 315 9.01 -8.14 21.04
N SER A 316 9.56 -9.35 20.98
CA SER A 316 10.84 -9.71 21.63
C SER A 316 12.09 -9.45 20.79
N ARG A 317 11.94 -9.12 19.50
CA ARG A 317 13.06 -8.79 18.60
C ARG A 317 13.65 -7.43 18.94
N GLU A 318 14.72 -7.09 18.23
CA GLU A 318 15.40 -5.81 18.41
C GLU A 318 14.50 -4.61 18.03
N HIS A 319 14.59 -3.58 18.86
CA HIS A 319 14.05 -2.26 18.60
C HIS A 319 15.20 -1.27 18.48
N THR A 320 14.99 -0.22 17.69
CA THR A 320 15.90 0.93 17.67
C THR A 320 15.94 1.59 19.06
N PRO A 321 16.97 2.41 19.38
CA PRO A 321 16.98 3.21 20.61
C PRO A 321 15.70 4.02 20.87
N GLY A 322 15.03 4.50 19.82
CA GLY A 322 13.75 5.21 19.87
C GLY A 322 12.51 4.32 20.02
N GLY A 323 12.68 3.00 20.00
CA GLY A 323 11.63 2.01 20.24
C GLY A 323 10.89 1.54 18.98
N LEU A 324 11.38 1.84 17.78
CA LEU A 324 10.82 1.30 16.55
C LEU A 324 11.17 -0.18 16.44
N PHE A 325 10.20 -1.04 16.15
CA PHE A 325 10.44 -2.43 15.80
C PHE A 325 11.18 -2.50 14.46
N PHE A 326 12.39 -3.06 14.46
CA PHE A 326 13.26 -3.04 13.30
C PHE A 326 13.43 -4.46 12.73
N LEU A 327 12.70 -4.76 11.65
CA LEU A 327 12.75 -6.07 11.01
C LEU A 327 13.77 -6.13 9.85
N ASP A 328 13.74 -5.11 9.01
CA ASP A 328 14.53 -4.98 7.79
C ASP A 328 14.82 -3.49 7.53
N PRO A 329 16.02 -3.13 7.01
CA PRO A 329 16.31 -1.76 6.62
C PRO A 329 15.41 -1.23 5.47
N TRP A 330 14.89 -2.10 4.60
CA TRP A 330 13.97 -1.72 3.53
C TRP A 330 12.54 -1.60 4.07
N GLY A 331 12.02 -0.37 4.16
CA GLY A 331 10.69 -0.14 4.69
C GLY A 331 10.58 -0.55 6.15
N SER A 332 11.52 -0.12 6.99
CA SER A 332 11.55 -0.41 8.43
C SER A 332 10.23 0.00 9.11
N LEU A 333 9.68 1.17 8.76
CA LEU A 333 8.37 1.61 9.24
C LEU A 333 7.23 0.76 8.70
N ARG A 334 7.24 0.39 7.41
CA ARG A 334 6.24 -0.51 6.83
C ARG A 334 6.16 -1.80 7.63
N HIS A 335 7.29 -2.41 7.97
CA HIS A 335 7.29 -3.64 8.76
C HIS A 335 6.71 -3.44 10.18
N ALA A 336 7.11 -2.38 10.87
CA ALA A 336 6.58 -2.05 12.20
C ALA A 336 5.06 -1.82 12.18
N VAL A 337 4.58 -1.03 11.22
CA VAL A 337 3.16 -0.69 11.08
C VAL A 337 2.34 -1.91 10.66
N ASN A 338 2.85 -2.76 9.77
CA ASN A 338 2.18 -3.99 9.37
C ASN A 338 1.98 -4.95 10.54
N VAL A 339 3.01 -5.16 11.36
CA VAL A 339 2.89 -6.01 12.56
C VAL A 339 2.01 -5.35 13.61
N ALA A 340 2.04 -4.01 13.75
CA ALA A 340 1.13 -3.28 14.63
C ALA A 340 -0.34 -3.46 14.24
N PHE A 341 -0.65 -3.49 12.94
CA PHE A 341 -1.98 -3.81 12.45
C PHE A 341 -2.42 -5.23 12.84
N ILE A 342 -1.55 -6.23 12.68
CA ILE A 342 -1.81 -7.61 13.16
C ILE A 342 -2.00 -7.65 14.68
N ALA A 343 -1.25 -6.86 15.45
CA ALA A 343 -1.42 -6.76 16.90
C ALA A 343 -2.80 -6.18 17.28
N PHE A 344 -3.30 -5.16 16.57
CA PHE A 344 -4.68 -4.69 16.77
C PHE A 344 -5.70 -5.78 16.46
N LYS A 345 -5.53 -6.51 15.36
CA LYS A 345 -6.40 -7.64 14.99
C LYS A 345 -6.42 -8.73 16.07
N ALA A 346 -5.25 -9.09 16.62
CA ALA A 346 -5.17 -10.05 17.72
C ALA A 346 -5.83 -9.53 19.01
N ALA A 347 -5.69 -8.22 19.29
CA ALA A 347 -6.34 -7.60 20.43
C ALA A 347 -7.87 -7.66 20.35
N ASP A 348 -8.43 -7.54 19.15
CA ASP A 348 -9.86 -7.66 18.89
C ASP A 348 -10.38 -9.10 19.12
N LEU A 349 -9.50 -10.10 18.98
CA LEU A 349 -9.76 -11.50 19.34
C LEU A 349 -9.59 -11.79 20.85
N GLY A 350 -9.22 -10.79 21.65
CA GLY A 350 -8.95 -10.98 23.09
C GLY A 350 -7.55 -11.55 23.39
N ILE A 351 -6.65 -11.59 22.40
CA ILE A 351 -5.28 -12.09 22.57
C ILE A 351 -4.40 -10.93 23.03
N ASP A 352 -3.88 -11.01 24.25
CA ASP A 352 -3.03 -10.02 24.91
C ASP A 352 -3.48 -8.56 24.70
N THR A 353 -4.79 -8.31 24.77
CA THR A 353 -5.44 -7.07 24.27
C THR A 353 -4.73 -5.78 24.69
N GLU A 354 -4.43 -5.61 25.97
CA GLU A 354 -3.79 -4.38 26.48
C GLU A 354 -2.35 -4.23 25.95
N VAL A 355 -1.58 -5.33 25.94
CA VAL A 355 -0.19 -5.33 25.50
C VAL A 355 -0.11 -5.07 23.99
N ASN A 356 -0.97 -5.73 23.22
CA ASN A 356 -1.01 -5.57 21.77
C ASN A 356 -1.46 -4.17 21.35
N ARG A 357 -2.48 -3.60 21.98
CA ARG A 357 -2.93 -2.23 21.69
C ARG A 357 -1.85 -1.20 22.03
N ALA A 358 -1.26 -1.29 23.21
CA ALA A 358 -0.23 -0.35 23.64
C ALA A 358 1.02 -0.41 22.75
N TRP A 359 1.44 -1.63 22.38
CA TRP A 359 2.59 -1.81 21.50
C TRP A 359 2.29 -1.28 20.09
N ALA A 360 1.14 -1.65 19.50
CA ALA A 360 0.75 -1.17 18.19
C ALA A 360 0.66 0.36 18.14
N GLU A 361 -0.03 0.97 19.11
CA GLU A 361 -0.09 2.44 19.23
C GLU A 361 1.29 3.08 19.26
N GLN A 362 2.23 2.52 20.03
CA GLN A 362 3.58 3.07 20.11
C GLN A 362 4.33 3.00 18.77
N GLN A 363 4.15 1.94 17.97
CA GLN A 363 4.74 1.85 16.63
C GLN A 363 4.13 2.88 15.66
N LEU A 364 2.80 3.06 15.67
CA LEU A 364 2.16 4.11 14.85
C LEU A 364 2.58 5.51 15.30
N ASN A 365 2.64 5.75 16.62
CA ASN A 365 3.06 7.03 17.16
C ASN A 365 4.53 7.34 16.85
N TYR A 366 5.39 6.33 16.71
CA TYR A 366 6.75 6.52 16.20
C TYR A 366 6.72 7.11 14.78
N ALA A 367 5.95 6.52 13.86
CA ALA A 367 5.77 7.02 12.49
C ALA A 367 5.18 8.45 12.46
N LEU A 368 4.25 8.75 13.37
CA LEU A 368 3.59 10.05 13.47
C LEU A 368 4.48 11.13 14.11
N GLY A 369 5.45 10.72 14.92
CA GLY A 369 6.58 11.56 15.33
C GLY A 369 6.93 11.58 16.81
N SER A 370 6.63 10.50 17.55
CA SER A 370 6.97 10.41 18.99
C SER A 370 8.48 10.44 19.25
N TYR A 371 9.28 10.21 18.22
CA TYR A 371 10.73 10.33 18.25
C TYR A 371 11.25 11.66 17.65
N GLY A 372 10.46 12.74 17.77
CA GLY A 372 10.89 14.13 17.55
C GLY A 372 10.67 14.69 16.15
N HIS A 373 10.33 13.86 15.17
CA HIS A 373 9.90 14.27 13.83
C HIS A 373 8.97 13.22 13.22
N SER A 374 8.09 13.61 12.31
CA SER A 374 7.20 12.70 11.59
C SER A 374 7.94 12.00 10.44
N TYR A 375 7.48 10.80 10.09
CA TYR A 375 7.87 10.06 8.89
C TYR A 375 6.75 10.00 7.84
N ILE A 376 5.69 10.79 8.02
CA ILE A 376 4.57 10.88 7.08
C ILE A 376 4.63 12.25 6.39
N VAL A 377 4.80 12.25 5.07
CA VAL A 377 4.93 13.46 4.26
C VAL A 377 3.75 14.40 4.49
N GLY A 378 4.05 15.65 4.83
CA GLY A 378 3.05 16.70 5.08
C GLY A 378 2.30 16.61 6.42
N PHE A 379 2.66 15.67 7.31
CA PHE A 379 2.01 15.50 8.62
C PHE A 379 2.95 15.86 9.79
N GLY A 380 2.39 16.40 10.87
CA GLY A 380 3.11 16.55 12.13
C GLY A 380 4.29 17.53 12.09
N VAL A 381 5.32 17.23 12.87
CA VAL A 381 6.50 18.09 13.06
C VAL A 381 7.65 17.60 12.19
N ASN A 382 8.24 18.50 11.38
CA ASN A 382 9.39 18.22 10.53
C ASN A 382 9.22 16.92 9.67
N PRO A 383 8.13 16.80 8.89
CA PRO A 383 7.94 15.64 8.02
C PRO A 383 8.99 15.57 6.91
N PRO A 384 9.16 14.41 6.24
CA PRO A 384 9.95 14.30 5.03
C PRO A 384 9.42 15.24 3.94
N GLU A 385 10.32 15.95 3.27
CA GLU A 385 9.98 16.85 2.16
C GLU A 385 10.53 16.35 0.82
N ARG A 386 11.40 15.33 0.82
CA ARG A 386 12.07 14.81 -0.38
C ARG A 386 11.86 13.30 -0.56
N PRO A 387 10.61 12.79 -0.54
CA PRO A 387 10.38 11.38 -0.83
C PRO A 387 10.90 11.03 -2.24
N HIS A 388 11.42 9.81 -2.39
CA HIS A 388 11.88 9.24 -3.66
C HIS A 388 10.67 8.96 -4.56
N HIS A 389 10.11 10.00 -5.16
CA HIS A 389 8.87 9.90 -5.93
C HIS A 389 8.85 10.87 -7.11
N ARG A 390 8.78 10.29 -8.32
CA ARG A 390 8.96 11.01 -9.59
C ARG A 390 7.91 12.09 -9.78
N ALA A 391 6.62 11.75 -9.69
CA ALA A 391 5.55 12.69 -10.02
C ALA A 391 5.54 13.92 -9.08
N SER A 392 5.75 13.72 -7.77
CA SER A 392 5.79 14.83 -6.81
C SER A 392 7.04 15.70 -6.92
N SER A 393 8.12 15.17 -7.50
CA SER A 393 9.36 15.92 -7.72
C SER A 393 9.29 16.90 -8.91
N CYS A 394 8.23 16.82 -9.71
CA CYS A 394 8.00 17.71 -10.85
C CYS A 394 7.26 19.00 -10.44
N PRO A 395 7.55 20.16 -11.06
CA PRO A 395 6.84 21.41 -10.81
C PRO A 395 5.38 21.35 -11.33
N ASP A 396 4.60 22.43 -11.28
CA ASP A 396 3.27 22.46 -11.90
C ASP A 396 3.35 22.56 -13.44
N MET A 397 2.38 21.99 -14.16
CA MET A 397 2.25 22.27 -15.60
C MET A 397 1.88 23.75 -15.80
N PRO A 398 2.40 24.44 -16.84
CA PRO A 398 3.15 23.91 -17.98
C PRO A 398 4.68 23.92 -17.80
N GLU A 399 5.21 24.08 -16.58
CA GLU A 399 6.65 24.02 -16.36
C GLU A 399 7.17 22.60 -16.66
N ALA A 400 8.24 22.53 -17.47
CA ALA A 400 8.81 21.26 -17.89
C ALA A 400 9.42 20.53 -16.69
N CYS A 401 9.12 19.23 -16.54
CA CYS A 401 9.82 18.39 -15.57
C CYS A 401 11.17 17.95 -16.15
N VAL A 402 12.22 18.75 -15.92
CA VAL A 402 13.58 18.42 -16.37
C VAL A 402 14.12 17.30 -15.49
N SER A 403 14.31 16.11 -16.08
CA SER A 403 14.67 14.86 -15.40
C SER A 403 15.80 15.00 -14.36
N ASP A 404 16.98 15.48 -14.77
CA ASP A 404 18.13 15.65 -13.86
C ASP A 404 17.85 16.64 -12.73
N TRP A 405 17.11 17.71 -13.01
CA TRP A 405 16.72 18.68 -11.99
C TRP A 405 15.73 18.07 -11.00
N ALA A 406 14.65 17.44 -11.48
CA ALA A 406 13.61 16.86 -10.63
C ALA A 406 14.18 15.75 -9.74
N GLN A 407 15.13 14.97 -10.25
CA GLN A 407 15.83 13.92 -9.51
C GLN A 407 16.80 14.49 -8.47
N ASN A 408 17.69 15.40 -8.88
CA ASN A 408 18.87 15.75 -8.11
C ASN A 408 18.79 17.11 -7.39
N GLN A 409 17.70 17.88 -7.54
CA GLN A 409 17.60 19.19 -6.89
C GLN A 409 17.58 19.07 -5.35
N PRO A 410 18.36 19.87 -4.61
CA PRO A 410 18.56 19.68 -3.18
C PRO A 410 17.42 20.24 -2.33
N GLY A 411 16.36 20.80 -2.92
CA GLY A 411 15.19 21.32 -2.23
C GLY A 411 14.10 20.27 -2.02
N PRO A 412 13.01 20.65 -1.32
CA PRO A 412 11.81 19.83 -1.19
C PRO A 412 11.22 19.47 -2.56
N ASN A 413 10.46 18.39 -2.63
CA ASN A 413 9.64 18.09 -3.81
C ASN A 413 8.67 19.26 -4.07
N PRO A 414 8.50 19.73 -5.33
CA PRO A 414 7.58 20.82 -5.63
C PRO A 414 6.12 20.54 -5.23
N GLN A 415 5.70 19.27 -5.27
CA GLN A 415 4.39 18.83 -4.80
C GLN A 415 4.54 18.12 -3.45
N VAL A 416 3.69 18.47 -2.48
CA VAL A 416 3.63 17.73 -1.22
C VAL A 416 2.87 16.42 -1.44
N LEU A 417 3.56 15.29 -1.28
CA LEU A 417 2.98 13.95 -1.41
C LEU A 417 2.28 13.52 -0.11
N TYR A 418 1.24 14.26 0.26
CA TYR A 418 0.54 14.10 1.54
C TYR A 418 0.23 12.64 1.88
N GLY A 419 0.62 12.24 3.10
CA GLY A 419 0.28 10.94 3.67
C GLY A 419 1.21 9.81 3.31
N ALA A 420 2.13 9.99 2.38
CA ALA A 420 3.12 8.98 2.07
C ALA A 420 4.00 8.70 3.31
N MET A 421 4.03 7.45 3.76
CA MET A 421 4.96 7.03 4.79
C MET A 421 6.27 6.61 4.12
N VAL A 422 7.37 7.26 4.51
CA VAL A 422 8.69 6.90 3.98
C VAL A 422 9.17 5.57 4.55
N GLY A 423 10.20 4.98 3.94
CA GLY A 423 10.79 3.71 4.39
C GLY A 423 11.14 3.71 5.88
N GLY A 424 11.67 4.83 6.39
CA GLY A 424 11.94 5.04 7.80
C GLY A 424 13.41 5.12 8.13
N PRO A 425 13.77 5.12 9.43
CA PRO A 425 15.15 5.23 9.85
C PRO A 425 15.90 3.89 9.78
N ASP A 426 17.22 3.96 9.94
CA ASP A 426 18.08 2.80 10.20
C ASP A 426 17.90 2.25 11.63
N GLN A 427 18.60 1.15 11.93
CA GLN A 427 18.54 0.43 13.21
C GLN A 427 18.98 1.25 14.44
N THR A 428 19.55 2.44 14.24
CA THR A 428 20.00 3.39 15.28
C THR A 428 19.18 4.67 15.33
N ASP A 429 18.00 4.68 14.69
CA ASP A 429 17.16 5.86 14.47
C ASP A 429 17.79 6.94 13.56
N GLY A 430 18.80 6.57 12.76
CA GLY A 430 19.41 7.45 11.77
C GLY A 430 18.50 7.64 10.56
N TYR A 431 18.24 8.89 10.17
CA TYR A 431 17.43 9.25 9.00
C TYR A 431 17.95 10.54 8.35
N SER A 432 18.03 10.56 7.02
CA SER A 432 18.33 11.75 6.21
C SER A 432 17.24 11.94 5.17
N ASP A 433 16.70 13.16 5.04
CA ASP A 433 15.69 13.49 4.02
C ASP A 433 16.39 13.82 2.68
N GLU A 434 16.74 12.75 1.96
CA GLU A 434 17.46 12.78 0.70
C GLU A 434 16.72 11.96 -0.35
N ARG A 435 16.30 12.62 -1.43
CA ARG A 435 15.50 12.01 -2.51
C ARG A 435 16.13 10.75 -3.11
N MET A 436 17.46 10.70 -3.18
CA MET A 436 18.19 9.56 -3.75
C MET A 436 18.58 8.50 -2.72
N ASP A 437 18.21 8.70 -1.45
CA ASP A 437 18.26 7.65 -0.43
C ASP A 437 16.96 6.84 -0.50
N TYR A 438 16.89 5.97 -1.50
CA TYR A 438 15.72 5.13 -1.76
C TYR A 438 15.49 4.06 -0.69
N MET A 439 16.40 3.85 0.28
CA MET A 439 16.08 2.96 1.40
C MET A 439 15.18 3.64 2.42
N HIS A 440 15.54 4.88 2.79
CA HIS A 440 14.89 5.60 3.88
C HIS A 440 13.76 6.53 3.40
N ASN A 441 13.83 7.03 2.16
CA ASN A 441 12.87 7.96 1.55
C ASN A 441 11.97 7.36 0.46
N GLU A 442 12.08 6.05 0.19
CA GLU A 442 11.09 5.38 -0.65
C GLU A 442 9.71 5.44 -0.01
N VAL A 443 8.70 5.53 -0.87
CA VAL A 443 7.28 5.51 -0.54
C VAL A 443 6.62 4.55 -1.51
N ALA A 444 5.72 3.70 -1.00
CA ALA A 444 5.07 2.67 -1.81
C ALA A 444 3.64 2.39 -1.35
N CYS A 445 2.80 1.89 -2.26
CA CYS A 445 1.43 1.52 -1.96
C CYS A 445 1.33 0.54 -0.78
N ASP A 446 2.23 -0.44 -0.71
CA ASP A 446 2.27 -1.44 0.35
C ASP A 446 2.76 -0.87 1.69
N TYR A 447 3.54 0.23 1.69
CA TYR A 447 3.99 0.90 2.93
C TYR A 447 2.80 1.51 3.68
N ASN A 448 1.85 2.08 2.94
CA ASN A 448 0.68 2.75 3.49
C ASN A 448 -0.50 1.80 3.79
N ALA A 449 -0.45 0.54 3.34
CA ALA A 449 -1.62 -0.34 3.33
C ALA A 449 -2.14 -0.63 4.74
N ALA A 450 -1.30 -1.20 5.60
CA ALA A 450 -1.68 -1.47 6.98
C ALA A 450 -1.76 -0.20 7.83
N LEU A 451 -0.99 0.85 7.48
CA LEU A 451 -1.06 2.16 8.13
C LEU A 451 -2.48 2.71 8.10
N THR A 452 -3.14 2.64 6.94
CA THR A 452 -4.48 3.18 6.74
C THR A 452 -5.50 2.50 7.68
N GLY A 453 -5.50 1.16 7.75
CA GLY A 453 -6.36 0.43 8.67
C GLY A 453 -6.02 0.67 10.15
N ALA A 454 -4.73 0.73 10.49
CA ALA A 454 -4.27 0.95 11.85
C ALA A 454 -4.60 2.36 12.37
N LEU A 455 -4.53 3.37 11.52
CA LEU A 455 -4.96 4.74 11.83
C LEU A 455 -6.47 4.79 12.11
N ALA A 456 -7.29 4.07 11.34
CA ALA A 456 -8.72 3.98 11.62
C ALA A 456 -9.01 3.35 12.99
N GLN A 457 -8.22 2.35 13.40
CA GLN A 457 -8.33 1.80 14.75
C GLN A 457 -7.93 2.82 15.84
N LEU A 458 -6.87 3.61 15.62
CA LEU A 458 -6.50 4.68 16.55
C LEU A 458 -7.56 5.79 16.64
N VAL A 459 -8.27 6.08 15.54
CA VAL A 459 -9.46 6.94 15.59
C VAL A 459 -10.49 6.34 16.55
N ILE A 460 -10.89 5.07 16.36
CA ILE A 460 -11.88 4.40 17.24
C ILE A 460 -11.48 4.49 18.73
N LEU A 461 -10.19 4.31 19.03
CA LEU A 461 -9.70 4.28 20.41
C LEU A 461 -9.64 5.68 21.06
N TYR A 462 -9.43 6.74 20.28
CA TYR A 462 -9.00 8.03 20.83
C TYR A 462 -9.73 9.28 20.31
N GLN A 463 -10.57 9.19 19.27
CA GLN A 463 -11.13 10.36 18.58
C GLN A 463 -12.57 10.14 18.11
#